data_AF-A0A8S4QKN0-F1
#
_entry.id   AF-A0A8S4QKN0-F1
#
_cell.length_a   1.000
_cell.length_b   1.000
_cell.length_c   1.000
_cell.angle_alpha   90.00
_cell.angle_beta   90.00
_cell.angle_gamma   90.00
#
_symmetry.space_group_name_H-M   'P 1'
#
loop_
_entity.id
_entity.type
_entity.pdbx_description
1 polymer ?
#
loop_
_entity_poly.entity_id
_entity_poly.type
_entity_poly.pdbx_seq_one_letter_code
_entity_poly.pdbx_strand_id
1 'polypeptide(L)'
;MVVSMVTVIPIEDPFGPAAISVLLDECPLPSKETVIRMTQYLGLSAKRTNLRHKRTRVERNICITLGCIAEKLVGPNSEAILTENTLDYLLAYL
;
A
#
# COMPACT_ATOMS: atom_id res chain seq x y z
N MET A 1 -9.50 4.28 6.78
CA MET A 1 -9.82 4.09 5.35
C MET A 1 -8.90 3.06 4.69
N VAL A 2 -7.58 3.30 4.58
CA VAL A 2 -6.62 2.43 3.87
C VAL A 2 -6.76 0.95 4.26
N VAL A 3 -6.78 0.63 5.55
CA VAL A 3 -6.90 -0.75 6.07
C VAL A 3 -8.18 -1.43 5.60
N SER A 4 -9.30 -0.72 5.69
CA SER A 4 -10.60 -1.22 5.22
C SER A 4 -10.53 -1.47 3.72
N MET A 5 -10.07 -0.50 2.94
CA MET A 5 -9.96 -0.59 1.49
C MET A 5 -9.12 -1.80 1.04
N VAL A 6 -7.92 -1.98 1.59
CA VAL A 6 -7.06 -3.13 1.22
C VAL A 6 -7.66 -4.47 1.63
N THR A 7 -8.51 -4.50 2.67
CA THR A 7 -9.15 -5.71 3.18
C THR A 7 -10.54 -5.99 2.60
N VAL A 8 -11.20 -5.06 1.91
CA VAL A 8 -12.58 -5.26 1.41
C VAL A 8 -12.67 -5.32 -0.12
N ILE A 9 -11.79 -4.63 -0.84
CA ILE A 9 -11.87 -4.61 -2.32
C ILE A 9 -11.49 -6.00 -2.88
N PRO A 10 -12.38 -6.68 -3.64
CA PRO A 10 -12.16 -7.99 -4.26
C PRO A 10 -11.01 -7.98 -5.27
N ILE A 11 -10.34 -9.13 -5.47
CA ILE A 11 -9.28 -9.25 -6.48
C ILE A 11 -9.86 -9.51 -7.87
N GLU A 12 -11.06 -10.08 -7.91
CA GLU A 12 -11.82 -10.45 -9.11
C GLU A 12 -12.53 -9.25 -9.76
N ASP A 13 -12.67 -8.14 -9.03
CA ASP A 13 -13.31 -6.93 -9.57
C ASP A 13 -12.30 -6.19 -10.48
N PRO A 14 -12.59 -6.11 -11.78
CA PRO A 14 -11.71 -5.43 -12.74
C PRO A 14 -11.54 -3.95 -12.44
N PHE A 15 -12.51 -3.32 -11.76
CA PHE A 15 -12.47 -1.91 -11.35
C PHE A 15 -11.86 -1.71 -9.96
N GLY A 16 -11.54 -2.79 -9.24
CA GLY A 16 -10.92 -2.73 -7.92
C GLY A 16 -9.69 -1.80 -7.80
N PRO A 17 -8.72 -1.82 -8.74
CA PRO A 17 -7.59 -0.88 -8.67
C PRO A 17 -8.03 0.57 -8.85
N ALA A 18 -8.93 0.85 -9.79
CA ALA A 18 -9.44 2.20 -10.03
C ALA A 18 -10.21 2.71 -8.81
N ALA A 19 -11.01 1.85 -8.16
CA ALA A 19 -11.71 2.19 -6.92
C ALA A 19 -10.73 2.57 -5.80
N ILE A 20 -9.58 1.87 -5.68
CA ILE A 20 -8.53 2.25 -4.72
C ILE A 20 -8.00 3.65 -5.01
N SER A 21 -7.63 3.93 -6.27
CA SER A 21 -7.09 5.24 -6.67
C SER A 21 -8.08 6.36 -6.38
N VAL A 22 -9.34 6.19 -6.81
CA VAL A 22 -10.41 7.18 -6.61
C VAL A 22 -10.64 7.46 -5.13
N LEU A 23 -10.74 6.42 -4.29
CA LEU A 23 -10.92 6.61 -2.84
C LEU A 23 -9.75 7.35 -2.21
N LEU A 24 -8.53 7.14 -2.69
CA LEU A 24 -7.36 7.87 -2.23
C LEU A 24 -7.33 9.29 -2.78
N ASP A 25 -7.85 9.57 -3.98
CA ASP A 25 -7.84 10.90 -4.63
C ASP A 25 -8.66 11.93 -3.86
N GLU A 26 -9.75 11.47 -3.22
CA GLU A 26 -10.60 12.30 -2.35
C GLU A 26 -9.94 12.62 -1.00
N CYS A 27 -8.75 12.08 -0.70
CA CYS A 27 -8.06 12.32 0.56
C CYS A 27 -6.99 13.42 0.45
N PRO A 28 -6.80 14.22 1.52
CA PRO A 28 -5.71 15.20 1.57
C PRO A 28 -4.35 14.50 1.48
N LEU A 29 -3.36 15.24 0.97
CA LEU A 29 -1.99 14.74 0.89
C LEU A 29 -1.49 14.31 2.29
N PRO A 30 -1.02 13.06 2.47
CA PRO A 30 -0.56 12.59 3.77
C PRO A 30 0.81 13.20 4.11
N SER A 31 1.05 13.45 5.40
CA SER A 31 2.38 13.80 5.89
C SER A 31 3.32 12.58 5.83
N LYS A 32 4.64 12.82 5.75
CA LYS A 32 5.68 11.80 5.86
C LYS A 32 5.47 10.85 7.04
N GLU A 33 5.15 11.41 8.22
CA GLU A 33 4.91 10.62 9.43
C GLU A 33 3.66 9.72 9.30
N THR A 34 2.60 10.22 8.66
CA THR A 34 1.38 9.44 8.42
C THR A 34 1.66 8.25 7.51
N VAL A 35 2.50 8.44 6.49
CA VAL A 35 2.92 7.39 5.56
C VAL A 35 3.74 6.31 6.28
N ILE A 36 4.73 6.71 7.07
CA ILE A 36 5.55 5.78 7.86
C ILE A 36 4.68 4.99 8.85
N ARG A 37 3.78 5.66 9.56
CA ARG A 37 2.87 4.98 10.50
C ARG A 37 1.94 4.00 9.78
N MET A 38 1.52 4.33 8.56
CA MET A 38 0.69 3.45 7.74
C MET A 38 1.46 2.19 7.32
N THR A 39 2.69 2.30 6.82
CA THR A 39 3.51 1.12 6.43
C THR A 39 3.81 0.23 7.64
N GLN A 40 4.06 0.83 8.81
CA GLN A 40 4.19 0.10 10.07
C GLN A 40 2.90 -0.61 10.49
N TYR A 41 1.76 0.08 10.40
CA TYR A 41 0.45 -0.51 10.72
C TYR A 41 0.12 -1.68 9.79
N LEU A 42 0.49 -1.58 8.51
CA LEU A 42 0.37 -2.67 7.54
C LEU A 42 1.41 -3.77 7.76
N GLY A 43 2.38 -3.63 8.67
CA GLY A 43 3.35 -4.68 8.98
C GLY A 43 4.13 -5.17 7.76
N LEU A 44 4.48 -4.25 6.85
CA LEU A 44 5.21 -4.59 5.62
C LEU A 44 6.59 -5.15 5.97
N SER A 45 6.96 -6.27 5.36
CA SER A 45 8.29 -6.89 5.48
C SER A 45 8.41 -8.06 4.50
N ALA A 46 9.63 -8.50 4.19
CA ALA A 46 9.84 -9.76 3.46
C ALA A 46 9.28 -10.99 4.20
N LYS A 47 9.19 -10.96 5.54
CA LYS A 47 8.61 -12.08 6.31
C LYS A 47 7.11 -12.24 6.05
N ARG A 48 6.39 -11.13 5.90
CA ARG A 48 4.96 -11.12 5.58
C ARG A 48 4.66 -11.84 4.26
N THR A 49 5.52 -11.66 3.25
CA THR A 49 5.30 -12.22 1.90
C THR A 49 5.46 -13.74 1.84
N ASN A 50 6.16 -14.32 2.83
CA ASN A 50 6.41 -15.74 3.00
C ASN A 50 5.38 -16.47 3.89
N LEU A 51 4.33 -15.78 4.34
CA LEU A 51 3.29 -16.40 5.16
C LEU A 51 2.47 -17.41 4.35
N ARG A 52 2.32 -18.62 4.90
CA ARG A 52 1.63 -19.76 4.27
C ARG A 52 0.16 -19.49 3.90
N HIS A 53 -0.48 -18.53 4.56
CA HIS A 53 -1.87 -18.13 4.33
C HIS A 53 -2.00 -16.66 3.91
N LYS A 54 -1.08 -16.17 3.05
CA LYS A 54 -1.19 -14.81 2.51
C LYS A 54 -2.46 -14.63 1.70
N ARG A 55 -3.15 -13.51 1.92
CA ARG A 55 -4.35 -13.16 1.16
C ARG A 55 -3.90 -12.34 -0.05
N THR A 56 -3.72 -12.98 -1.21
CA THR A 56 -3.26 -12.34 -2.46
C THR A 56 -3.98 -11.01 -2.75
N ARG A 57 -5.29 -10.98 -2.51
CA ARG A 57 -6.11 -9.76 -2.60
C ARG A 57 -5.61 -8.61 -1.73
N VAL A 58 -5.29 -8.86 -0.47
CA VAL A 58 -4.80 -7.84 0.46
C VAL A 58 -3.43 -7.33 0.03
N GLU A 59 -2.52 -8.24 -0.32
CA GLU A 59 -1.16 -7.87 -0.74
C GLU A 59 -1.19 -7.03 -2.03
N ARG A 60 -2.02 -7.43 -3.00
CA ARG A 60 -2.25 -6.68 -4.25
C ARG A 60 -2.81 -5.28 -3.98
N ASN A 61 -3.82 -5.17 -3.11
CA ASN A 61 -4.41 -3.87 -2.78
C ASN A 61 -3.44 -2.96 -2.00
N ILE A 62 -2.57 -3.54 -1.16
CA ILE A 62 -1.48 -2.81 -0.49
C ILE A 62 -0.53 -2.23 -1.54
N CYS A 63 -0.06 -3.03 -2.50
CA CYS A 63 0.86 -2.56 -3.54
C CYS A 63 0.27 -1.41 -4.36
N ILE A 64 -1.01 -1.50 -4.76
CA ILE A 64 -1.70 -0.41 -5.46
C ILE A 64 -1.77 0.84 -4.58
N THR A 65 -2.14 0.69 -3.31
CA THR A 65 -2.21 1.81 -2.37
C THR A 65 -0.87 2.50 -2.19
N LEU A 66 0.22 1.74 -2.09
CA LEU A 66 1.58 2.28 -2.02
C LEU A 66 1.93 3.06 -3.28
N GLY A 67 1.59 2.55 -4.46
CA GLY A 67 1.76 3.25 -5.75
C GLY A 67 1.00 4.59 -5.78
N CYS A 68 -0.29 4.58 -5.46
CA CYS A 68 -1.11 5.79 -5.45
C CYS A 68 -0.61 6.85 -4.47
N ILE A 69 -0.10 6.44 -3.30
CA ILE A 69 0.45 7.39 -2.33
C ILE A 69 1.81 7.91 -2.84
N ALA A 70 2.63 7.06 -3.45
CA ALA A 70 3.91 7.47 -4.03
C ALA A 70 3.73 8.51 -5.14
N GLU A 71 2.72 8.35 -6.00
CA GLU A 71 2.37 9.30 -7.05
C GLU A 71 1.94 10.67 -6.50
N LYS A 72 1.28 10.69 -5.34
CA LYS A 72 0.81 11.92 -4.70
C LYS A 72 1.89 12.66 -3.94
N LEU A 73 2.83 11.95 -3.34
CA LEU A 73 3.92 12.55 -2.61
C LEU A 73 4.93 13.15 -3.60
N VAL A 74 5.15 14.45 -3.52
CA VAL A 74 6.08 15.15 -4.44
C VAL A 74 7.49 15.17 -3.85
N GLY A 75 8.48 14.82 -4.68
CA GLY A 75 9.90 14.96 -4.38
C GLY A 75 10.34 14.14 -3.16
N PRO A 76 11.13 14.70 -2.21
CA PRO A 76 11.70 13.96 -1.08
C PRO A 76 10.66 13.38 -0.11
N ASN A 77 9.39 13.77 -0.24
CA ASN A 77 8.32 13.19 0.57
C ASN A 77 7.93 11.79 0.10
N SER A 78 8.11 11.44 -1.18
CA SER A 78 7.77 10.09 -1.68
C SER A 78 8.74 9.02 -1.16
N GLU A 79 9.97 9.41 -0.83
CA GLU A 79 10.95 8.55 -0.16
C GLU A 79 10.45 8.01 1.19
N ALA A 80 9.49 8.69 1.83
CA ALA A 80 8.87 8.22 3.07
C ALA A 80 8.19 6.86 2.93
N ILE A 81 7.75 6.49 1.73
CA ILE A 81 7.20 5.15 1.44
C ILE A 81 8.30 4.10 1.42
N LEU A 82 9.48 4.46 0.90
CA LEU A 82 10.59 3.55 0.62
C LEU A 82 11.43 3.24 1.86
N THR A 83 10.75 2.96 2.99
CA THR A 83 11.42 2.38 4.16
C THR A 83 12.01 1.01 3.79
N GLU A 84 13.07 0.59 4.46
CA GLU A 84 13.72 -0.72 4.26
C GLU A 84 12.69 -1.87 4.23
N ASN A 85 11.78 -1.89 5.20
CA ASN A 85 10.69 -2.86 5.28
C ASN A 85 9.72 -2.82 4.09
N THR A 86 9.39 -1.62 3.59
CA THR A 86 8.53 -1.48 2.40
C THR A 86 9.26 -1.97 1.16
N LEU A 87 10.54 -1.65 1.02
CA LEU A 87 11.36 -2.07 -0.12
C LEU A 87 11.50 -3.59 -0.15
N ASP A 88 11.87 -4.20 0.97
CA ASP A 88 11.95 -5.66 1.14
C ASP A 88 10.63 -6.35 0.81
N TYR A 89 9.51 -5.76 1.25
CA TYR A 89 8.19 -6.26 0.94
C TYR A 89 7.90 -6.21 -0.57
N LEU A 90 8.19 -5.09 -1.25
CA LEU A 90 7.94 -4.93 -2.69
C LEU A 90 8.83 -5.86 -3.52
N LEU A 91 10.12 -5.94 -3.19
CA LEU A 91 11.09 -6.77 -3.91
C LEU A 91 10.77 -8.26 -3.81
N ALA A 92 10.11 -8.71 -2.74
CA ALA A 92 9.70 -10.11 -2.60
C ALA A 92 8.55 -10.53 -3.55
N TYR A 93 7.98 -9.61 -4.33
CA TYR A 93 6.99 -9.90 -5.38
C TYR A 93 7.52 -9.69 -6.81
N LEU A 94 8.80 -9.31 -6.96
CA LEU A 94 9.50 -9.28 -8.26
C LEU A 94 10.12 -10.65 -8.56
#